data_AF-A0A8X6S7J4-F1
#
_entry.id   AF-A0A8X6S7J4-F1
#
_cell.length_a   1.000
_cell.length_b   1.000
_cell.length_c   1.000
_cell.angle_alpha   90.00
_cell.angle_beta   90.00
_cell.angle_gamma   90.00
#
_symmetry.space_group_name_H-M   'P 1'
#
loop_
_entity.id
_entity.type
_entity.pdbx_description
1 polymer ?
#
loop_
_entity_poly.entity_id
_entity_poly.type
_entity_poly.pdbx_seq_one_letter_code
_entity_poly.pdbx_strand_id
1 'polypeptide(L)'
;MGTRLRRLKAQLKGQILSDGKCLSGKNRLTEHEIDNLQSYYGSAIRRNHSSVQNMRQAIWAIFLHKLSTDEYPQHGFCPIGEDSWCGFKKAEASGKSYKQKNSLPVAVVEAMRPIFRDLSHPDLLKNVCMENTKPE
;
A
#
# COMPACT_ATOMS: atom_id res chain seq x y z
N MET A 1 -8.71 6.19 -2.59
CA MET A 1 -8.01 4.98 -3.07
C MET A 1 -8.95 3.98 -3.73
N GLY A 2 -9.92 3.41 -3.01
CA GLY A 2 -10.73 2.28 -3.52
C GLY A 2 -11.48 2.59 -4.82
N THR A 3 -12.10 3.77 -4.96
CA THR A 3 -12.75 4.17 -6.22
C THR A 3 -11.81 4.14 -7.42
N ARG A 4 -10.56 4.61 -7.28
CA ARG A 4 -9.56 4.58 -8.37
C ARG A 4 -9.16 3.14 -8.71
N LEU A 5 -9.00 2.27 -7.71
CA LEU A 5 -8.69 0.86 -7.93
C LEU A 5 -9.84 0.09 -8.57
N ARG A 6 -11.10 0.36 -8.18
CA ARG A 6 -12.29 -0.22 -8.84
C ARG A 6 -12.42 0.23 -10.29
N ARG A 7 -12.15 1.51 -10.56
CA ARG A 7 -12.10 2.04 -11.93
C ARG A 7 -11.00 1.37 -12.76
N LEU A 8 -9.78 1.24 -12.22
CA LEU A 8 -8.70 0.51 -12.87
C LEU A 8 -9.09 -0.94 -13.18
N LYS A 9 -9.70 -1.63 -12.21
CA LYS A 9 -10.20 -2.99 -12.39
C LYS A 9 -11.26 -3.11 -13.49
N ALA A 10 -12.17 -2.14 -13.58
CA ALA A 10 -13.15 -2.08 -14.66
C ALA A 10 -12.50 -1.81 -16.02
N GLN A 11 -11.53 -0.88 -16.09
CA GLN A 11 -10.81 -0.52 -17.31
C GLN A 11 -9.97 -1.67 -17.88
N LEU A 12 -9.33 -2.44 -17.01
CA LEU A 12 -8.49 -3.58 -17.39
C LEU A 12 -9.26 -4.92 -17.41
N LYS A 13 -10.59 -4.88 -17.36
CA LYS A 13 -11.42 -6.09 -17.39
C LYS A 13 -11.20 -6.84 -18.71
N GLY A 14 -10.82 -8.11 -18.61
CA GLY A 14 -10.55 -8.98 -19.76
C GLY A 14 -9.16 -8.79 -20.40
N GLN A 15 -8.38 -7.80 -19.95
CA GLN A 15 -6.99 -7.65 -20.38
C GLN A 15 -6.08 -8.63 -19.63
N ILE A 16 -5.13 -9.20 -20.37
CA ILE A 16 -4.11 -10.10 -19.84
C ILE A 16 -2.87 -9.27 -19.49
N LEU A 17 -2.39 -9.41 -18.25
CA LEU A 17 -1.16 -8.74 -17.81
C LEU A 17 0.08 -9.54 -18.26
N SER A 18 1.27 -9.00 -17.98
CA SER A 18 2.55 -9.61 -18.36
C SER A 18 2.78 -11.02 -17.82
N ASP A 19 2.06 -11.42 -16.77
CA ASP A 19 2.12 -12.77 -16.20
C ASP A 19 1.07 -13.75 -16.79
N GLY A 20 0.45 -13.39 -17.91
CA GLY A 20 -0.50 -14.23 -18.62
C GLY A 20 -1.88 -14.34 -17.94
N LYS A 21 -2.17 -13.50 -16.94
CA LYS A 21 -3.42 -13.54 -16.16
C LYS A 21 -4.10 -12.18 -16.09
N CYS A 22 -5.42 -12.19 -15.90
CA CYS A 22 -6.21 -10.97 -15.71
C CYS A 22 -5.82 -10.21 -14.43
N LEU A 23 -6.14 -8.91 -14.32
CA LEU A 23 -5.87 -8.13 -13.10
C LEU A 23 -6.58 -8.68 -11.86
N SER A 24 -7.83 -9.12 -12.02
CA SER A 24 -8.66 -9.68 -10.94
C SER A 24 -8.62 -11.20 -10.93
N GLY A 25 -8.96 -11.80 -9.78
CA GLY A 25 -9.04 -13.25 -9.60
C GLY A 25 -8.56 -13.66 -8.22
N LYS A 26 -8.56 -14.97 -7.94
CA LYS A 26 -8.02 -15.53 -6.69
C LYS A 26 -6.56 -15.09 -6.52
N ASN A 27 -6.21 -14.61 -5.33
CA ASN A 27 -4.87 -14.11 -4.98
C ASN A 27 -4.39 -12.91 -5.83
N ARG A 28 -5.32 -12.09 -6.34
CA ARG A 28 -5.04 -10.89 -7.13
C ARG A 28 -5.88 -9.71 -6.61
N LEU A 29 -6.13 -8.70 -7.46
CA LEU A 29 -6.92 -7.52 -7.07
C LEU A 29 -8.42 -7.86 -6.97
N THR A 30 -8.83 -8.38 -5.81
CA THR A 30 -10.24 -8.65 -5.45
C THR A 30 -10.92 -7.41 -4.86
N GLU A 31 -12.24 -7.41 -4.73
CA GLU A 31 -12.94 -6.31 -4.02
C GLU A 31 -12.47 -6.19 -2.57
N HIS A 32 -12.33 -7.33 -1.87
CA HIS A 32 -11.82 -7.36 -0.50
C HIS A 32 -10.40 -6.78 -0.39
N GLU A 33 -9.52 -7.11 -1.36
CA GLU A 33 -8.17 -6.54 -1.40
C GLU A 33 -8.20 -5.02 -1.64
N ILE A 34 -9.12 -4.54 -2.48
CA ILE A 34 -9.32 -3.09 -2.69
C ILE A 34 -9.77 -2.41 -1.39
N ASP A 35 -10.67 -3.02 -0.62
CA ASP A 35 -11.14 -2.49 0.67
C ASP A 35 -10.01 -2.44 1.71
N ASN A 36 -9.17 -3.48 1.76
CA ASN A 36 -7.99 -3.51 2.60
C ASN A 36 -7.02 -2.38 2.24
N LEU A 37 -6.70 -2.22 0.95
CA LEU A 37 -5.82 -1.15 0.46
C LEU A 37 -6.38 0.25 0.76
N GLN A 38 -7.69 0.44 0.62
CA GLN A 38 -8.35 1.69 1.01
C GLN A 38 -8.22 1.97 2.52
N SER A 39 -8.42 0.95 3.35
CA SER A 39 -8.34 1.08 4.81
C SER A 39 -6.92 1.38 5.28
N TYR A 40 -5.92 0.73 4.67
CA TYR A 40 -4.52 1.00 4.93
C TYR A 40 -4.12 2.42 4.50
N TYR A 41 -4.55 2.86 3.31
CA TYR A 41 -4.30 4.22 2.84
C TYR A 41 -4.86 5.26 3.82
N GLY A 42 -6.12 5.11 4.26
CA GLY A 42 -6.72 6.02 5.24
C GLY A 42 -5.95 6.03 6.58
N SER A 43 -5.45 4.87 7.02
CA SER A 43 -4.64 4.77 8.24
C SER A 43 -3.27 5.43 8.09
N ALA A 44 -2.63 5.29 6.92
CA ALA A 44 -1.35 5.93 6.61
C ALA A 44 -1.48 7.47 6.66
N ILE A 45 -2.56 8.02 6.11
CA ILE A 45 -2.86 9.45 6.18
C ILE A 45 -3.09 9.90 7.64
N ARG A 46 -4.05 9.28 8.35
CA ARG A 46 -4.43 9.73 9.70
C ARG A 46 -3.25 9.69 10.69
N ARG A 47 -2.42 8.65 10.63
CA ARG A 47 -1.29 8.49 11.57
C ARG A 47 -0.10 9.41 11.27
N ASN A 48 -0.05 10.02 10.09
CA ASN A 48 1.10 10.81 9.65
C ASN A 48 0.72 12.23 9.19
N HIS A 49 -0.49 12.71 9.52
CA HIS A 49 -1.06 13.95 8.99
C HIS A 49 -0.23 15.22 9.29
N SER A 50 0.72 15.16 10.23
CA SER A 50 1.65 16.25 10.55
C SER A 50 2.86 16.34 9.62
N SER A 51 3.12 15.34 8.76
CA SER A 51 4.27 15.32 7.87
C SER A 51 3.95 14.71 6.51
N VAL A 52 4.06 15.52 5.46
CA VAL A 52 3.93 15.10 4.05
C VAL A 52 4.90 13.96 3.73
N GLN A 53 6.14 14.06 4.22
CA GLN A 53 7.17 13.05 4.01
C GLN A 53 6.77 11.71 4.65
N ASN A 54 6.30 11.73 5.90
CA ASN A 54 5.89 10.52 6.62
C ASN A 54 4.64 9.89 5.99
N MET A 55 3.66 10.70 5.57
CA MET A 55 2.50 10.20 4.81
C MET A 55 2.94 9.51 3.52
N ARG A 56 3.84 10.14 2.75
CA ARG A 56 4.34 9.58 1.50
C ARG A 56 5.05 8.25 1.76
N GLN A 57 5.94 8.18 2.75
CA GLN A 57 6.62 6.93 3.13
C GLN A 57 5.62 5.85 3.56
N ALA A 58 4.64 6.19 4.40
CA ALA A 58 3.62 5.24 4.84
C ALA A 58 2.75 4.72 3.69
N ILE A 59 2.40 5.56 2.71
CA ILE A 59 1.66 5.15 1.51
C ILE A 59 2.51 4.18 0.67
N TRP A 60 3.78 4.49 0.45
CA TRP A 60 4.68 3.60 -0.30
C TRP A 60 5.01 2.31 0.45
N ALA A 61 4.99 2.31 1.79
CA ALA A 61 5.12 1.09 2.59
C ALA A 61 4.00 0.08 2.28
N ILE A 62 2.77 0.55 2.03
CA ILE A 62 1.65 -0.32 1.62
C ILE A 62 1.92 -0.97 0.27
N PHE A 63 2.42 -0.19 -0.70
CA PHE A 63 2.77 -0.70 -2.03
C PHE A 63 3.87 -1.77 -1.93
N LEU A 64 4.95 -1.45 -1.22
CA LEU A 64 6.09 -2.35 -1.03
C LEU A 64 5.70 -3.62 -0.28
N HIS A 65 4.79 -3.55 0.71
CA HIS A 65 4.23 -4.72 1.38
C HIS A 65 3.58 -5.72 0.42
N LYS A 66 2.89 -5.23 -0.60
CA LYS A 66 2.23 -6.09 -1.60
C LYS A 66 3.21 -6.65 -2.62
N LEU A 67 4.34 -5.99 -2.83
CA LEU A 67 5.44 -6.45 -3.69
C LEU A 67 6.38 -7.44 -2.98
N SER A 68 6.48 -7.35 -1.65
CA SER A 68 7.41 -8.12 -0.81
C SER A 68 7.22 -9.63 -0.98
N THR A 69 8.31 -10.39 -1.06
CA THR A 69 8.32 -11.86 -0.96
C THR A 69 9.30 -12.30 0.14
N ASP A 70 9.31 -13.58 0.49
CA ASP A 70 10.28 -14.11 1.45
C ASP A 70 11.73 -13.95 0.92
N GLU A 71 11.93 -14.10 -0.40
CA GLU A 71 13.22 -13.96 -1.07
C GLU A 71 13.63 -12.51 -1.30
N TYR A 72 12.65 -11.61 -1.48
CA TYR A 72 12.85 -10.19 -1.73
C TYR A 72 12.00 -9.34 -0.77
N PRO A 73 12.42 -9.22 0.51
CA PRO A 73 11.67 -8.48 1.52
C PRO A 73 11.70 -6.96 1.26
N GLN A 74 10.53 -6.33 1.21
CA GLN A 74 10.36 -4.92 0.87
C GLN A 74 9.74 -4.13 2.06
N HIS A 75 10.40 -4.15 3.22
CA HIS A 75 9.90 -3.53 4.46
C HIS A 75 10.64 -2.25 4.89
N GLY A 76 11.39 -1.61 3.97
CA GLY A 76 12.27 -0.47 4.29
C GLY A 76 11.56 0.79 4.79
N PHE A 77 10.30 1.03 4.39
CA PHE A 77 9.51 2.18 4.85
C PHE A 77 8.58 1.86 6.04
N CYS A 78 8.71 0.67 6.61
CA CYS A 78 7.91 0.28 7.76
C CYS A 78 8.51 0.83 9.05
N PRO A 79 7.67 1.20 10.04
CA PRO A 79 8.18 1.57 11.35
C PRO A 79 8.95 0.40 11.95
N ILE A 80 10.06 0.71 12.61
CA ILE A 80 10.94 -0.27 13.27
C ILE A 80 10.40 -0.52 14.69
N GLY A 81 10.67 -1.71 15.23
CA GLY A 81 10.39 -2.05 16.63
C GLY A 81 9.20 -2.98 16.82
N GLU A 82 9.03 -3.42 18.06
CA GLU A 82 8.01 -4.40 18.45
C GLU A 82 6.58 -3.87 18.35
N ASP A 83 6.41 -2.55 18.38
CA ASP A 83 5.11 -1.88 18.20
C ASP A 83 4.75 -1.66 16.72
N SER A 84 5.63 -2.06 15.79
CA SER A 84 5.39 -1.90 14.37
C SER A 84 4.10 -2.59 13.92
N TRP A 85 3.33 -1.96 13.06
CA TRP A 85 2.23 -2.64 12.38
C TRP A 85 2.74 -3.67 11.35
N CYS A 86 4.02 -3.62 10.98
CA CYS A 86 4.66 -4.54 10.05
C CYS A 86 5.15 -5.80 10.78
N GLY A 87 4.58 -6.94 10.43
CA GLY A 87 4.96 -8.22 11.05
C GLY A 87 6.43 -8.60 10.84
N PHE A 88 7.02 -8.23 9.71
CA PHE A 88 8.46 -8.41 9.46
C PHE A 88 9.29 -7.61 10.46
N LYS A 89 8.99 -6.32 10.64
CA LYS A 89 9.72 -5.44 11.57
C LYS A 89 9.54 -5.83 13.03
N LYS A 90 8.38 -6.34 13.41
CA LYS A 90 8.15 -6.95 14.72
C LYS A 90 9.04 -8.17 14.95
N ALA A 91 9.06 -9.09 13.98
CA ALA A 91 9.85 -10.31 14.08
C ALA A 91 11.36 -9.99 14.12
N GLU A 92 11.81 -9.06 13.29
CA GLU A 92 13.19 -8.54 13.30
C GLU A 92 13.58 -7.99 14.67
N ALA A 93 12.72 -7.15 15.27
CA ALA A 93 12.97 -6.56 16.60
C ALA A 93 13.03 -7.61 17.72
N SER A 94 12.19 -8.65 17.66
CA SER A 94 12.14 -9.72 18.67
C SER A 94 13.02 -10.94 18.34
N GLY A 95 13.86 -10.88 17.29
CA GLY A 95 14.72 -11.99 16.88
C GLY A 95 13.98 -13.26 16.40
N LYS A 96 12.75 -13.10 15.89
CA LYS A 96 11.90 -14.20 15.40
C LYS A 96 11.92 -14.31 13.88
N SER A 97 11.64 -15.49 13.36
CA SER A 97 11.41 -15.69 11.93
C SER A 97 10.05 -15.13 11.50
N TYR A 98 10.00 -14.48 10.34
CA TYR A 98 8.76 -14.04 9.70
C TYR A 98 8.56 -14.77 8.38
N LYS A 99 7.30 -15.10 8.07
CA LYS A 99 6.90 -15.59 6.76
C LYS A 99 5.98 -14.56 6.11
N GLN A 100 6.33 -14.15 4.90
CA GLN A 100 5.61 -13.17 4.12
C GLN A 100 4.20 -13.68 3.79
N LYS A 101 3.24 -12.77 3.92
CA LYS A 101 1.81 -13.04 3.69
C LYS A 101 1.20 -11.92 2.85
N ASN A 102 0.14 -12.25 2.13
CA ASN A 102 -0.71 -11.28 1.43
C ASN A 102 0.00 -10.48 0.32
N SER A 103 1.05 -11.04 -0.26
CA SER A 103 1.71 -10.52 -1.47
C SER A 103 0.80 -10.67 -2.67
N LEU A 104 0.95 -9.77 -3.64
CA LEU A 104 0.28 -9.81 -4.93
C LEU A 104 1.31 -10.09 -6.03
N PRO A 105 0.89 -10.70 -7.15
CA PRO A 105 1.79 -10.86 -8.30
C PRO A 105 2.34 -9.51 -8.76
N VAL A 106 3.61 -9.47 -9.16
CA VAL A 106 4.31 -8.25 -9.61
C VAL A 106 3.48 -7.51 -10.65
N ALA A 107 2.93 -8.22 -11.64
CA ALA A 107 2.09 -7.63 -12.69
C ALA A 107 0.87 -6.86 -12.13
N VAL A 108 0.25 -7.36 -11.06
CA VAL A 108 -0.89 -6.69 -10.39
C VAL A 108 -0.42 -5.47 -9.62
N VAL A 109 0.70 -5.58 -8.90
CA VAL A 109 1.27 -4.47 -8.13
C VAL A 109 1.68 -3.32 -9.05
N GLU A 110 2.36 -3.64 -10.15
CA GLU A 110 2.75 -2.66 -11.18
C GLU A 110 1.56 -1.96 -11.81
N ALA A 111 0.47 -2.68 -12.10
CA ALA A 111 -0.76 -2.06 -12.61
C ALA A 111 -1.37 -1.03 -11.63
N MET A 112 -1.18 -1.19 -10.33
CA MET A 112 -1.65 -0.23 -9.31
C MET A 112 -0.69 0.95 -9.11
N ARG A 113 0.58 0.86 -9.52
CA ARG A 113 1.62 1.86 -9.27
C ARG A 113 1.21 3.29 -9.63
N PRO A 114 0.55 3.57 -10.78
CA PRO A 114 0.12 4.94 -11.10
C PRO A 114 -0.81 5.54 -10.04
N ILE A 115 -1.72 4.74 -9.48
CA ILE A 115 -2.64 5.21 -8.44
C ILE A 115 -1.88 5.57 -7.16
N PHE A 116 -0.91 4.74 -6.74
CA PHE A 116 -0.06 5.05 -5.58
C PHE A 116 0.79 6.29 -5.79
N ARG A 117 1.37 6.46 -6.99
CA ARG A 117 2.12 7.66 -7.35
C ARG A 117 1.26 8.91 -7.24
N ASP A 118 0.06 8.88 -7.82
CA ASP A 118 -0.83 10.04 -7.84
C ASP A 118 -1.37 10.37 -6.43
N LEU A 119 -1.68 9.35 -5.63
CA LEU A 119 -2.18 9.52 -4.26
C LEU A 119 -1.09 9.84 -3.23
N SER A 120 0.19 9.70 -3.60
CA SER A 120 1.33 10.10 -2.77
C SER A 120 1.99 11.39 -3.23
N HIS A 121 1.34 12.12 -4.16
CA HIS A 121 1.87 13.37 -4.68
C HIS A 121 1.96 14.42 -3.57
N PRO A 122 3.11 15.09 -3.37
CA PRO A 122 3.29 16.03 -2.27
C PRO A 122 2.22 17.12 -2.20
N ASP A 123 1.81 17.67 -3.35
CA ASP A 123 0.80 18.74 -3.38
C ASP A 123 -0.58 18.26 -2.93
N LEU A 124 -0.95 17.01 -3.26
CA LEU A 124 -2.17 16.40 -2.73
C LEU A 124 -2.08 16.22 -1.21
N LEU A 125 -0.92 15.75 -0.73
CA LEU A 125 -0.70 15.45 0.68
C LEU A 125 -0.60 16.72 1.55
N LYS A 126 -0.05 17.82 1.01
CA LYS A 126 0.01 19.12 1.70
C LYS A 126 -1.38 19.65 2.06
N ASN A 127 -2.36 19.50 1.16
CA ASN A 127 -3.74 19.92 1.43
C ASN A 127 -4.33 19.15 2.61
N VAL A 128 -4.03 17.85 2.72
CA VAL A 128 -4.46 17.02 3.85
C VAL A 128 -3.80 17.43 5.15
N CYS A 129 -2.51 17.82 5.15
CA CYS A 129 -1.86 18.38 6.34
C CYS A 129 -2.56 19.66 6.82
N MET A 130 -2.85 20.58 5.90
CA MET A 130 -3.39 21.91 6.22
C MET A 130 -4.83 21.87 6.72
N GLU A 131 -5.67 20.95 6.23
CA GLU A 131 -7.04 20.78 6.71
C GLU A 131 -7.12 20.31 8.17
N ASN A 132 -6.12 19.56 8.64
CA ASN A 132 -6.05 19.06 10.02
C ASN A 132 -5.43 20.06 11.02
N THR A 133 -5.06 21.26 10.57
CA THR A 133 -4.44 22.32 11.41
C THR A 133 -5.37 23.50 11.70
N LYS A 134 -6.66 23.45 11.36
CA LYS A 134 -7.59 24.50 11.78
C LYS A 134 -7.84 24.40 13.29
N PRO A 135 -7.53 25.44 14.08
CA PRO A 135 -7.95 25.49 15.47
C PRO A 135 -9.47 25.63 15.54
N GLU A 136 -10.08 24.93 16.51
CA GLU A 136 -11.49 25.11 16.92
C GLU A 136 -11.77 26.55 17.37
#